data_AF-A0A9X2X8H8-F1
#
_entry.id   AF-A0A9X2X8H8-F1
#
_cell.length_a   1.000
_cell.length_b   1.000
_cell.length_c   1.000
_cell.angle_alpha   90.00
_cell.angle_beta   90.00
_cell.angle_gamma   90.00
#
_symmetry.space_group_name_H-M   'P 1'
#
loop_
_entity.id
_entity.type
_entity.pdbx_description
1 polymer ?
#
loop_
_entity_poly.entity_id
_entity_poly.type
_entity_poly.pdbx_seq_one_letter_code
_entity_poly.pdbx_strand_id
1 'polypeptide(L)'
;MGWELSIRKVFAGIAVLLAVLFAIGWFTRQDITNDAYLQILGGGFMFNYREGEVYYGFTAEVVRPLASGSIIEVSFEDPDGGPPLVVKERVSTMTNRYSLRSPPVHGVEADRPYHVAIKVYDREGKELIWQTERDYTSEISDRVVPEKPLTIGPGYHRNPEAMSLKSQ
;
A
#
# COMPACT_ATOMS: atom_id res chain seq x y z
N MET A 1 -27.93 61.94 7.59
CA MET A 1 -27.90 60.56 7.05
C MET A 1 -28.00 60.66 5.55
N GLY A 2 -26.88 60.74 4.83
CA GLY A 2 -26.85 60.82 3.38
C GLY A 2 -25.82 59.84 2.86
N TRP A 3 -26.25 58.61 2.62
CA TRP A 3 -25.38 57.57 2.07
C TRP A 3 -25.53 57.61 0.54
N GLU A 4 -24.94 58.63 -0.09
CA GLU A 4 -24.71 58.58 -1.53
C GLU A 4 -23.47 57.72 -1.78
N LEU A 5 -23.69 56.41 -1.89
CA LEU A 5 -22.67 55.52 -2.45
C LEU A 5 -22.43 55.91 -3.89
N SER A 6 -21.41 56.72 -4.12
CA SER A 6 -20.86 56.92 -5.46
C SER A 6 -20.53 55.54 -6.03
N ILE A 7 -21.09 55.24 -7.20
CA ILE A 7 -20.90 53.97 -7.94
C ILE A 7 -19.42 53.57 -7.98
N ARG A 8 -18.51 54.54 -8.10
CA ARG A 8 -17.05 54.34 -8.05
C ARG A 8 -16.56 53.68 -6.74
N LYS A 9 -17.09 54.07 -5.59
CA LYS A 9 -16.73 53.50 -4.28
C LYS A 9 -17.24 52.08 -4.13
N VAL A 10 -18.41 51.77 -4.69
CA VAL A 10 -18.96 50.41 -4.72
C VAL A 10 -18.07 49.49 -5.57
N PHE A 11 -17.70 49.92 -6.77
CA PHE A 11 -16.79 49.16 -7.64
C PHE A 11 -15.41 48.98 -7.01
N ALA A 12 -14.86 50.00 -6.36
CA ALA A 12 -13.59 49.89 -5.65
C ALA A 12 -13.68 48.88 -4.49
N GLY A 13 -14.76 48.91 -3.71
CA GLY A 13 -15.00 47.94 -2.63
C GLY A 13 -15.12 46.50 -3.14
N ILE A 14 -15.84 46.29 -4.25
CA ILE A 14 -15.97 44.98 -4.89
C ILE A 14 -14.61 44.49 -5.41
N ALA A 15 -13.82 45.35 -6.05
CA ALA A 15 -12.50 44.96 -6.55
C ALA A 15 -11.56 44.55 -5.42
N VAL A 16 -11.57 45.28 -4.29
CA VAL A 16 -10.79 44.92 -3.10
C VAL A 16 -11.28 43.58 -2.52
N LEU A 17 -12.59 43.38 -2.41
CA LEU A 17 -13.15 42.12 -1.91
C LEU A 17 -12.77 40.94 -2.81
N LEU A 18 -12.87 41.08 -4.14
CA LEU A 18 -12.47 40.06 -5.10
C LEU A 18 -10.97 39.77 -5.02
N ALA A 19 -10.12 40.79 -4.87
CA ALA A 19 -8.69 40.60 -4.71
C ALA A 19 -8.36 39.85 -3.40
N VAL A 20 -9.05 40.16 -2.31
CA VAL A 20 -8.90 39.44 -1.03
C VAL A 20 -9.36 37.99 -1.16
N LEU A 21 -10.52 37.74 -1.75
CA LEU A 21 -11.03 36.37 -1.97
C LEU A 21 -10.11 35.58 -2.91
N PHE A 22 -9.57 36.21 -3.95
CA PHE A 22 -8.60 35.58 -4.85
C PHE A 22 -7.30 35.26 -4.12
N ALA A 23 -6.78 36.17 -3.30
CA ALA A 23 -5.59 35.93 -2.49
C ALA A 23 -5.81 34.76 -1.51
N ILE A 24 -6.95 34.73 -0.81
CA ILE A 24 -7.32 33.61 0.06
C ILE A 24 -7.37 32.31 -0.75
N GLY A 25 -8.09 32.29 -1.87
CA GLY A 25 -8.20 31.11 -2.73
C GLY A 25 -6.84 30.62 -3.25
N TRP A 26 -5.94 31.55 -3.57
CA TRP A 26 -4.58 31.23 -4.00
C TRP A 26 -3.73 30.65 -2.87
N PHE A 27 -3.79 31.23 -1.67
CA PHE A 27 -3.06 30.73 -0.49
C PHE A 27 -3.63 29.41 0.05
N THR A 28 -4.93 29.16 -0.10
CA THR A 28 -5.57 27.90 0.30
C THR A 28 -5.50 26.82 -0.78
N ARG A 29 -4.97 27.13 -1.97
CA ARG A 29 -4.83 26.16 -3.04
C ARG A 29 -3.84 25.08 -2.60
N GLN A 30 -4.33 23.86 -2.44
CA GLN A 30 -3.48 22.70 -2.21
C GLN A 30 -2.94 22.23 -3.56
N ASP A 31 -1.62 22.25 -3.72
CA ASP A 31 -0.95 21.70 -4.89
C ASP A 31 -0.95 20.17 -4.79
N ILE A 32 -1.99 19.55 -5.38
CA ILE A 32 -2.16 18.09 -5.52
C ILE A 32 -1.11 17.48 -6.46
N THR A 33 0.00 18.15 -6.74
CA THR A 33 1.04 17.64 -7.64
C THR A 33 1.94 16.63 -6.93
N ASN A 34 2.22 16.84 -5.63
CA ASN A 34 3.16 16.01 -4.87
C ASN A 34 2.54 14.90 -4.01
N ASP A 35 1.21 14.82 -3.93
CA ASP A 35 0.58 13.78 -3.11
C ASP A 35 0.82 12.37 -3.68
N ALA A 36 0.98 11.37 -2.81
CA ALA A 36 1.15 9.98 -3.24
C ALA A 36 -0.08 9.49 -4.02
N TYR A 37 0.10 8.66 -5.05
CA TYR A 37 -1.03 8.02 -5.75
C TYR A 37 -1.67 6.93 -4.89
N LEU A 38 -0.84 6.21 -4.13
CA LEU A 38 -1.26 5.16 -3.22
C LEU A 38 -0.88 5.54 -1.79
N GLN A 39 -1.83 5.37 -0.87
CA GLN A 39 -1.59 5.42 0.57
C GLN A 39 -1.54 3.99 1.11
N ILE A 40 -0.46 3.63 1.79
CA ILE A 40 -0.33 2.32 2.44
C ILE A 40 -1.02 2.39 3.80
N LEU A 41 -2.08 1.62 3.99
CA LEU A 41 -2.89 1.62 5.21
C LEU A 41 -2.26 0.78 6.33
N GLY A 42 -1.51 -0.26 5.95
CA GLY A 42 -0.86 -1.18 6.87
C GLY A 42 -0.38 -2.42 6.14
N GLY A 43 0.52 -3.16 6.77
CA GLY A 43 1.11 -4.37 6.20
C GLY A 43 2.05 -5.06 7.18
N GLY A 44 2.59 -6.20 6.76
CA GLY A 44 3.52 -7.01 7.53
C GLY A 44 3.50 -8.47 7.11
N PHE A 45 4.09 -9.31 7.96
CA PHE A 45 4.13 -10.75 7.79
C PHE A 45 2.88 -11.42 8.35
N MET A 46 2.34 -12.36 7.59
CA MET A 46 1.19 -13.19 7.91
C MET A 46 1.65 -14.64 8.00
N PHE A 47 1.61 -15.19 9.22
CA PHE A 47 2.02 -16.56 9.51
C PHE A 47 0.81 -17.48 9.54
N ASN A 48 0.66 -18.35 8.54
CA ASN A 48 -0.37 -19.38 8.54
C ASN A 48 0.15 -20.68 9.15
N TYR A 49 0.03 -20.80 10.48
CA TYR A 49 0.46 -21.99 11.24
C TYR A 49 -0.28 -23.29 10.86
N ARG A 50 -1.44 -23.20 10.18
CA ARG A 50 -2.18 -24.40 9.76
C ARG A 50 -1.54 -25.07 8.55
N GLU A 51 -1.07 -24.25 7.62
CA GLU A 51 -0.47 -24.69 6.36
C GLU A 51 1.06 -24.70 6.43
N GLY A 52 1.66 -24.01 7.41
CA GLY A 52 3.11 -23.84 7.50
C GLY A 52 3.63 -22.83 6.47
N GLU A 53 2.78 -21.91 6.02
CA GLU A 53 3.13 -20.91 5.01
C GLU A 53 3.22 -19.52 5.62
N VAL A 54 4.26 -18.79 5.24
CA VAL A 54 4.44 -17.39 5.59
C VAL A 54 4.26 -16.55 4.34
N TYR A 55 3.54 -15.44 4.49
CA TYR A 55 3.40 -14.45 3.46
C TYR A 55 3.75 -13.10 4.04
N TYR A 56 4.01 -12.16 3.18
CA TYR A 56 3.99 -10.78 3.61
C TYR A 56 3.26 -9.92 2.58
N GLY A 57 2.66 -8.85 3.06
CA GLY A 57 1.78 -8.06 2.24
C GLY A 57 1.29 -6.81 2.94
N PHE A 58 0.58 -5.99 2.19
CA PHE A 58 0.03 -4.74 2.68
C PHE A 58 -1.26 -4.39 1.94
N THR A 59 -2.01 -3.47 2.53
CA THR A 59 -3.19 -2.88 1.91
C THR A 59 -2.86 -1.47 1.44
N ALA A 60 -3.05 -1.22 0.14
CA ALA A 60 -2.94 0.10 -0.45
C ALA A 60 -4.33 0.67 -0.77
N GLU A 61 -4.51 1.96 -0.52
CA GLU A 61 -5.68 2.74 -0.93
C GLU A 61 -5.29 3.74 -2.00
N VAL A 62 -6.05 3.76 -3.10
CA VAL A 62 -5.92 4.72 -4.19
C VAL A 62 -6.52 6.04 -3.74
N VAL A 63 -5.65 6.99 -3.37
CA VAL A 63 -6.04 8.32 -2.87
C VAL A 63 -6.08 9.36 -3.99
N ARG A 64 -5.38 9.11 -5.11
CA ARG A 64 -5.48 9.90 -6.33
C ARG A 64 -6.07 9.05 -7.45
N PRO A 65 -7.04 9.55 -8.23
CA PRO A 65 -7.64 8.80 -9.32
C PRO A 65 -6.58 8.25 -10.29
N LEU A 66 -6.58 6.93 -10.44
CA LEU A 66 -5.81 6.22 -11.46
C LEU A 66 -6.72 5.84 -12.62
N ALA A 67 -6.16 5.74 -13.82
CA ALA A 67 -6.91 5.25 -14.96
C ALA A 67 -7.36 3.81 -14.70
N SER A 68 -8.61 3.50 -15.05
CA SER A 68 -9.10 2.10 -14.97
C SER A 68 -8.18 1.19 -15.76
N GLY A 69 -7.72 0.10 -15.18
CA GLY A 69 -6.76 -0.83 -15.79
C GLY A 69 -5.29 -0.46 -15.60
N SER A 70 -4.95 0.63 -14.91
CA SER A 70 -3.57 0.89 -14.44
C SER A 70 -3.04 -0.31 -13.65
N ILE A 71 -1.72 -0.51 -13.68
CA ILE A 71 -1.10 -1.70 -13.10
C ILE A 71 -0.30 -1.31 -11.86
N ILE A 72 -0.67 -1.89 -10.71
CA ILE A 72 0.14 -1.82 -9.49
C ILE A 72 1.06 -3.03 -9.51
N GLU A 73 2.36 -2.79 -9.66
CA GLU A 73 3.42 -3.79 -9.56
C GLU A 73 4.11 -3.66 -8.21
N VAL A 74 4.18 -4.75 -7.47
CA VAL A 74 4.87 -4.84 -6.21
C VAL A 74 5.99 -5.84 -6.34
N SER A 75 7.20 -5.40 -6.05
CA SER A 75 8.38 -6.25 -5.99
C SER A 75 8.74 -6.44 -4.53
N PHE A 76 8.69 -7.70 -4.12
CA PHE A 76 8.91 -8.18 -2.78
C PHE A 76 10.32 -8.77 -2.69
N GLU A 77 11.19 -8.31 -1.79
CA GLU A 77 12.45 -9.00 -1.47
C GLU A 77 12.17 -10.46 -1.06
N ASP A 78 12.96 -11.38 -1.60
CA ASP A 78 12.93 -12.79 -1.23
C ASP A 78 13.79 -13.00 0.04
N PRO A 79 13.21 -13.45 1.16
CA PRO A 79 13.96 -13.65 2.39
C PRO A 79 15.07 -14.70 2.31
N ASP A 80 14.95 -15.67 1.41
CA ASP A 80 16.00 -16.69 1.16
C ASP A 80 17.15 -16.14 0.30
N GLY A 81 17.09 -14.87 -0.11
CA GLY A 81 18.12 -14.19 -0.91
C GLY A 81 18.00 -14.43 -2.41
N GLY A 82 16.88 -14.98 -2.88
CA GLY A 82 16.58 -15.17 -4.29
C GLY A 82 16.16 -13.89 -5.03
N PRO A 83 15.71 -14.02 -6.30
CA PRO A 83 15.17 -12.91 -7.06
C PRO A 83 13.91 -12.32 -6.41
N PRO A 84 13.65 -11.01 -6.53
CA PRO A 84 12.44 -10.41 -5.99
C PRO A 84 11.15 -11.05 -6.53
N LEU A 85 10.20 -11.28 -5.64
CA LEU A 85 8.89 -11.83 -5.94
C LEU A 85 7.99 -10.71 -6.48
N VAL A 86 7.62 -10.76 -7.75
CA VAL A 86 6.83 -9.69 -8.37
C VAL A 86 5.36 -10.07 -8.45
N VAL A 87 4.50 -9.19 -7.93
CA VAL A 87 3.04 -9.32 -7.97
C VAL A 87 2.45 -8.13 -8.71
N LYS A 88 1.51 -8.39 -9.61
CA LYS A 88 0.86 -7.35 -10.43
C LYS A 88 -0.65 -7.41 -10.23
N GLU A 89 -1.24 -6.28 -9.88
CA GLU A 89 -2.67 -6.13 -9.70
C GLU A 89 -3.21 -5.02 -10.60
N ARG A 90 -4.39 -5.21 -11.18
CA ARG A 90 -5.00 -4.20 -12.05
C ARG A 90 -6.00 -3.36 -11.27
N VAL A 91 -5.86 -2.04 -11.40
CA VAL A 91 -6.79 -1.09 -10.82
C VAL A 91 -8.15 -1.22 -11.51
N SER A 92 -9.18 -1.51 -10.73
CA SER A 92 -10.57 -1.55 -11.13
C SER A 92 -11.32 -0.32 -10.60
N THR A 93 -12.41 0.05 -11.25
CA THR A 93 -13.33 1.10 -10.76
C THR A 93 -14.23 0.62 -9.62
N MET A 94 -14.23 -0.68 -9.31
CA MET A 94 -15.09 -1.27 -8.28
C MET A 94 -14.54 -1.11 -6.86
N THR A 95 -13.23 -0.90 -6.71
CA THR A 95 -12.57 -0.77 -5.41
C THR A 95 -11.44 0.25 -5.49
N ASN A 96 -11.25 1.00 -4.41
CA ASN A 96 -10.08 1.85 -4.20
C ASN A 96 -9.04 1.17 -3.28
N ARG A 97 -9.33 -0.01 -2.72
CA ARG A 97 -8.45 -0.74 -1.81
C ARG A 97 -7.97 -2.04 -2.42
N TYR A 98 -6.66 -2.25 -2.33
CA TYR A 98 -5.97 -3.39 -2.91
C TYR A 98 -5.12 -4.06 -1.85
N SER A 99 -5.41 -5.35 -1.60
CA SER A 99 -4.61 -6.19 -0.72
C SER A 99 -3.57 -6.93 -1.56
N LEU A 100 -2.31 -6.54 -1.41
CA LEU A 100 -1.19 -7.06 -2.19
C LEU A 100 -0.36 -7.95 -1.28
N ARG A 101 -0.10 -9.18 -1.72
CA ARG A 101 0.60 -10.20 -0.92
C ARG A 101 1.58 -10.97 -1.79
N SER A 102 2.73 -11.30 -1.22
CA SER A 102 3.72 -12.18 -1.82
C SER A 102 3.19 -13.62 -1.99
N PRO A 103 3.76 -14.40 -2.91
CA PRO A 103 3.76 -15.85 -2.81
C PRO A 103 4.26 -16.35 -1.43
N PRO A 104 4.06 -17.63 -1.08
CA PRO A 104 4.66 -18.21 0.12
C PRO A 104 6.17 -17.95 0.13
N VAL A 105 6.69 -17.46 1.25
CA VAL A 105 8.11 -17.21 1.49
C VAL A 105 8.61 -18.10 2.60
N HIS A 106 9.91 -18.39 2.56
CA HIS A 106 10.65 -19.11 3.60
C HIS A 106 11.85 -18.28 4.03
N GLY A 107 12.41 -18.57 5.21
CA GLY A 107 13.64 -17.93 5.68
C GLY A 107 13.46 -16.54 6.30
N VAL A 108 12.26 -16.22 6.78
CA VAL A 108 12.03 -14.92 7.44
C VAL A 108 12.76 -14.87 8.80
N GLU A 109 13.60 -13.86 8.97
CA GLU A 109 14.34 -13.56 10.18
C GLU A 109 13.61 -12.49 11.01
N ALA A 110 13.65 -12.65 12.34
CA ALA A 110 13.13 -11.64 13.25
C ALA A 110 14.01 -10.38 13.18
N ASP A 111 13.40 -9.22 13.30
CA ASP A 111 14.03 -7.90 13.33
C ASP A 111 14.87 -7.55 12.08
N ARG A 112 14.75 -8.33 11.00
CA ARG A 112 15.34 -8.01 9.70
C ARG A 112 14.33 -7.21 8.86
N PRO A 113 14.71 -6.02 8.35
CA PRO A 113 13.89 -5.30 7.38
C PRO A 113 13.98 -6.00 6.02
N TYR A 114 12.82 -6.17 5.38
CA TYR A 114 12.69 -6.68 4.02
C TYR A 114 12.14 -5.59 3.12
N HIS A 115 12.84 -5.33 2.01
CA HIS A 115 12.53 -4.24 1.09
C HIS A 115 11.37 -4.58 0.15
N VAL A 116 10.48 -3.61 -0.03
CA VAL A 116 9.33 -3.71 -0.94
C VAL A 116 9.25 -2.48 -1.82
N ALA A 117 9.41 -2.67 -3.12
CA ALA A 117 9.24 -1.62 -4.11
C ALA A 117 7.84 -1.69 -4.72
N ILE A 118 7.15 -0.57 -4.74
CA ILE A 118 5.79 -0.43 -5.25
C ILE A 118 5.84 0.54 -6.43
N LYS A 119 5.39 0.08 -7.59
CA LYS A 119 5.37 0.84 -8.84
C LYS A 119 3.96 0.84 -9.41
N VAL A 120 3.54 1.98 -9.93
CA VAL A 120 2.27 2.13 -10.62
C VAL A 120 2.57 2.50 -12.06
N TYR A 121 2.06 1.70 -12.98
CA TYR A 121 2.18 1.93 -14.41
C TYR A 121 0.84 2.31 -15.03
N ASP A 122 0.91 2.81 -16.26
CA ASP A 122 -0.26 2.95 -17.12
C ASP A 122 -0.96 1.60 -17.40
N ARG A 123 -2.03 1.66 -18.18
CA ARG A 123 -2.83 0.47 -18.53
C ARG A 123 -2.08 -0.53 -19.41
N GLU A 124 -1.05 -0.07 -20.11
CA GLU A 124 -0.24 -0.87 -21.04
C GLU A 124 1.01 -1.45 -20.36
N GLY A 125 1.32 -1.03 -19.13
CA GLY A 125 2.54 -1.36 -18.42
C GLY A 125 3.79 -0.68 -18.98
N LYS A 126 3.65 0.44 -19.71
CA LYS A 126 4.76 1.10 -20.43
C LYS A 126 5.28 2.32 -19.70
N GLU A 127 4.39 3.20 -19.26
CA GLU A 127 4.75 4.42 -18.54
C GLU A 127 4.70 4.21 -17.02
N LEU A 128 5.77 4.56 -16.32
CA LEU A 128 5.80 4.59 -14.85
C LEU A 128 5.16 5.89 -14.36
N ILE A 129 3.99 5.78 -13.75
CA ILE A 129 3.22 6.91 -13.21
C ILE A 129 3.71 7.31 -11.83
N TRP A 130 4.04 6.32 -11.00
CA TRP A 130 4.45 6.57 -9.61
C TRP A 130 5.24 5.40 -9.03
N GLN A 131 6.12 5.68 -8.08
CA GLN A 131 6.84 4.65 -7.33
C GLN A 131 7.08 5.07 -5.87
N THR A 132 7.13 4.09 -4.97
CA THR A 132 7.59 4.25 -3.59
C THR A 132 8.25 2.96 -3.13
N GLU A 133 9.05 3.06 -2.08
CA GLU A 133 9.63 1.91 -1.39
C GLU A 133 9.20 1.90 0.07
N ARG A 134 9.11 0.70 0.65
CA ARG A 134 8.76 0.46 2.05
C ARG A 134 9.50 -0.75 2.58
N ASP A 135 9.81 -0.71 3.86
CA ASP A 135 10.44 -1.82 4.57
C ASP A 135 9.43 -2.43 5.53
N TYR A 136 9.37 -3.75 5.56
CA TYR A 136 8.59 -4.49 6.54
C TYR A 136 9.51 -5.35 7.38
N THR A 137 9.32 -5.30 8.69
CA THR A 137 10.05 -6.11 9.67
C THR A 137 9.09 -7.12 10.29
N SER A 138 9.57 -8.34 10.52
CA SER A 138 8.84 -9.31 11.34
C SER A 138 9.40 -9.31 12.76
N GLU A 139 8.54 -9.29 13.78
CA GLU A 139 8.96 -9.49 15.18
C GLU A 139 9.26 -10.97 15.49
N ILE A 140 8.83 -11.88 14.61
CA ILE A 140 8.93 -13.32 14.80
C ILE A 140 9.67 -13.93 13.60
N SER A 141 10.63 -14.80 13.88
CA SER A 141 11.31 -15.56 12.82
C SER A 141 10.45 -16.74 12.37
N ASP A 142 10.52 -17.06 11.07
CA ASP A 142 9.94 -18.27 10.47
C ASP A 142 10.46 -19.56 11.11
N ARG A 143 11.59 -19.51 11.84
CA ARG A 143 12.07 -20.63 12.67
C ARG A 143 11.07 -21.09 13.74
N VAL A 144 10.09 -20.25 14.09
CA VAL A 144 9.01 -20.61 15.03
C VAL A 144 7.84 -21.30 14.31
N VAL A 145 7.76 -21.18 12.98
CA VAL A 145 6.79 -21.90 12.15
C VAL A 145 7.31 -23.33 11.96
N PRO A 146 6.47 -24.36 12.22
CA PRO A 146 6.89 -25.73 12.02
C PRO A 146 7.06 -26.03 10.52
N GLU A 147 8.18 -26.68 10.16
CA GLU A 147 8.51 -27.11 8.78
C GLU A 147 7.42 -27.95 8.09
N LYS A 148 6.50 -28.51 8.89
CA LYS A 148 5.36 -29.30 8.42
C LYS A 148 4.07 -28.79 9.06
N PRO A 149 2.95 -28.78 8.32
CA PRO A 149 1.66 -28.35 8.84
C PRO A 149 1.28 -29.18 10.08
N LEU A 150 0.81 -28.53 11.14
CA LEU A 150 0.47 -29.20 12.42
C LEU A 150 -0.78 -30.07 12.32
N THR A 151 -1.57 -29.91 11.26
CA THR A 151 -2.82 -30.64 11.04
C THR A 151 -2.93 -31.12 9.60
N ILE A 152 -3.58 -32.27 9.41
CA ILE A 152 -3.86 -32.88 8.11
C ILE A 152 -5.36 -33.17 7.95
N GLY A 153 -5.84 -32.98 6.72
CA GLY A 153 -7.19 -33.32 6.31
C GLY A 153 -8.29 -32.38 6.82
N PRO A 154 -9.53 -32.52 6.30
CA PRO A 154 -10.65 -31.62 6.59
C PRO A 154 -11.15 -31.68 8.05
N GLY A 155 -10.74 -32.72 8.79
CA GLY A 155 -11.07 -32.89 10.22
C GLY A 155 -10.06 -32.31 11.20
N TYR A 156 -9.04 -31.56 10.73
CA TYR A 156 -7.98 -31.00 11.58
C TYR A 156 -7.29 -32.03 12.47
N HIS A 157 -7.07 -33.24 11.96
CA HIS A 157 -6.32 -34.25 12.70
C HIS A 157 -4.87 -33.80 12.85
N ARG A 158 -4.28 -34.01 14.03
CA ARG A 158 -2.89 -33.62 14.29
C ARG A 158 -1.95 -34.39 13.36
N ASN A 159 -1.02 -33.68 12.71
CA ASN A 159 -0.04 -34.28 11.81
C ASN A 159 0.94 -35.16 12.60
N PRO A 160 1.02 -36.48 12.34
CA PRO A 160 1.97 -37.37 13.01
C PRO A 160 3.43 -37.00 12.71
N GLU A 161 3.71 -36.49 11.52
CA GLU A 161 5.08 -36.14 11.10
C GLU A 161 5.62 -34.88 11.78
N ALA A 162 4.73 -33.96 12.18
CA ALA A 162 5.11 -32.80 12.98
C ALA A 162 5.50 -33.18 14.41
N MET A 163 5.13 -34.37 14.88
CA MET A 163 5.41 -34.84 16.24
C MET A 163 6.73 -35.62 16.35
N SER A 164 7.28 -36.16 15.26
CA SER A 164 8.56 -36.89 15.30
C SER A 164 9.79 -35.97 15.38
N LEU A 165 9.65 -34.71 14.98
CA LEU A 165 10.72 -33.70 15.06
C LEU A 165 10.95 -33.17 16.49
N LYS A 166 10.02 -33.42 17.42
CA LYS A 166 10.12 -32.94 18.81
C LYS A 166 10.74 -33.95 19.79
N SER A 167 11.20 -35.12 19.31
CA SER A 167 11.74 -36.19 20.15
C SER A 167 13.23 -36.49 19.92
N GLN A 168 13.99 -35.58 19.30
CA GLN A 168 15.46 -35.64 19.21
C GLN A 168 16.08 -34.38 19.78
#